data_AF-A0A0N4YKH2-F1
#
_entry.id   AF-A0A0N4YKH2-F1
#
_cell.length_a   1.000
_cell.length_b   1.000
_cell.length_c   1.000
_cell.angle_alpha   90.00
_cell.angle_beta   90.00
_cell.angle_gamma   90.00
#
_symmetry.space_group_name_H-M   'P 1'
#
loop_
_entity.id
_entity.type
_entity.pdbx_description
1 polymer ?
#
loop_
_entity_poly.entity_id
_entity_poly.type
_entity_poly.pdbx_seq_one_letter_code
_entity_poly.pdbx_strand_id
1 'polypeptide(L)'
;MLFLSLLSIVGVVSASTECVWAMGKLACNKNQTRVKNAIVELPFVDLLFPDDKAGMSMVDEEDGIFKVEGCASDFDWLGPLLKNPPEFYFKIRHSCNGDKEEEKTVYPPDMKVFVPLTMDHFMDHPIELDDFY
;
A
#
# COMPACT_ATOMS: atom_id res chain seq x y z
N MET A 1 -12.07 4.53 -46.16
CA MET A 1 -11.32 5.52 -45.35
C MET A 1 -11.82 5.60 -43.90
N LEU A 2 -13.11 5.42 -43.62
CA LEU A 2 -13.65 5.36 -42.24
C LEU A 2 -13.08 4.19 -41.39
N PHE A 3 -12.91 3.00 -41.99
CA PHE A 3 -12.37 1.81 -41.31
C PHE A 3 -10.90 1.94 -40.88
N LEU A 4 -10.05 2.59 -41.69
CA LEU A 4 -8.65 2.86 -41.33
C LEU A 4 -8.54 3.92 -40.23
N SER A 5 -9.46 4.89 -40.20
CA SER A 5 -9.56 5.88 -39.12
C SER A 5 -10.05 5.26 -37.80
N LEU A 6 -10.92 4.25 -37.84
CA LEU A 6 -11.38 3.54 -36.62
C LEU A 6 -10.26 2.68 -36.00
N LEU A 7 -9.42 2.05 -36.82
CA LEU A 7 -8.26 1.27 -36.37
C LEU A 7 -7.19 2.13 -35.68
N SER A 8 -7.08 3.41 -36.03
CA SER A 8 -6.16 4.36 -35.38
C SER A 8 -6.63 4.85 -34.01
N ILE A 9 -7.89 4.63 -33.63
CA ILE A 9 -8.47 5.07 -32.34
C ILE A 9 -8.46 3.92 -31.31
N VAL A 10 -8.15 2.69 -31.74
CA VAL A 10 -7.78 1.61 -30.80
C VAL A 10 -6.36 1.87 -30.32
N GLY A 11 -6.17 2.98 -29.61
CA GLY A 11 -5.03 3.13 -28.73
C GLY A 11 -5.07 1.96 -27.77
N VAL A 12 -3.98 1.20 -27.71
CA VAL A 12 -3.85 0.06 -26.81
C VAL A 12 -3.75 0.63 -25.39
N VAL A 13 -4.89 0.93 -24.78
CA VAL A 13 -4.97 1.24 -23.36
C VAL A 13 -4.69 -0.08 -22.64
N SER A 14 -3.49 -0.16 -22.08
CA SER A 14 -3.07 -1.25 -21.22
C SER A 14 -3.00 -0.71 -19.80
N ALA A 15 -3.30 -1.57 -18.84
CA ALA A 15 -3.15 -1.28 -17.43
C ALA A 15 -2.50 -2.48 -16.76
N SER A 16 -1.61 -2.23 -15.81
CA SER A 16 -1.00 -3.28 -15.01
C SER A 16 -1.77 -3.39 -13.70
N THR A 17 -2.50 -4.50 -13.54
CA THR A 17 -3.16 -4.85 -12.27
C THR A 17 -2.23 -5.73 -11.46
N GLU A 18 -1.90 -5.30 -10.25
CA GLU A 18 -1.10 -6.08 -9.31
C GLU A 18 -1.77 -6.08 -7.93
N CYS A 19 -1.56 -7.15 -7.18
CA CYS A 19 -2.08 -7.31 -5.82
C CYS A 19 -0.94 -7.53 -4.85
N VAL A 20 -1.08 -6.96 -3.65
CA VAL A 20 -0.15 -7.12 -2.55
C VAL A 20 -0.81 -7.94 -1.46
N TRP A 21 -0.06 -8.90 -0.92
CA TRP A 21 -0.33 -9.49 0.38
C TRP A 21 0.83 -9.09 1.30
N ALA A 22 0.55 -8.24 2.29
CA ALA A 22 1.54 -7.76 3.22
C ALA A 22 1.27 -8.20 4.64
N MET A 23 2.35 -8.48 5.35
CA MET A 23 2.36 -8.80 6.77
C MET A 23 3.42 -7.96 7.46
N GLY A 24 3.13 -7.47 8.65
CA GLY A 24 4.10 -6.71 9.43
C GLY A 24 3.71 -6.59 10.88
N LYS A 25 4.57 -5.93 11.65
CA LYS A 25 4.39 -5.72 13.07
C LYS A 25 4.51 -4.24 13.42
N LEU A 26 3.57 -3.73 14.19
CA LEU A 26 3.65 -2.41 14.82
C LEU A 26 4.25 -2.53 16.21
N ALA A 27 5.16 -1.62 16.54
CA ALA A 27 5.76 -1.49 17.86
C ALA A 27 5.46 -0.11 18.45
N CYS A 28 5.09 -0.07 19.72
CA CYS A 28 4.94 1.17 20.49
C CYS A 28 5.74 1.03 21.79
N ASN A 29 6.99 1.51 21.81
CA ASN A 29 7.90 1.23 22.93
C ASN A 29 7.44 1.89 24.25
N LYS A 30 6.65 2.97 24.16
CA LYS A 30 6.01 3.61 25.31
C LYS A 30 4.97 2.72 26.00
N ASN A 31 4.10 2.10 25.21
CA ASN A 31 3.05 1.20 25.69
C ASN A 31 2.51 0.35 24.53
N GLN A 32 2.92 -0.91 24.49
CA GLN A 32 2.57 -1.81 23.39
C GLN A 32 1.06 -2.03 23.25
N THR A 33 0.25 -1.90 24.31
CA THR A 33 -1.21 -2.07 24.19
C THR A 33 -1.87 -1.00 23.31
N ARG A 34 -1.17 0.11 23.04
CA ARG A 34 -1.63 1.20 22.17
C ARG A 34 -1.48 0.92 20.67
N VAL A 35 -0.92 -0.23 20.29
CA VAL A 35 -0.98 -0.70 18.89
C VAL A 35 -2.36 -1.23 18.52
N LYS A 36 -3.17 -1.64 19.52
CA LYS A 36 -4.53 -2.12 19.28
C LYS A 36 -5.37 -1.03 18.63
N ASN A 37 -6.23 -1.45 17.71
CA ASN A 37 -7.09 -0.58 16.91
C ASN A 37 -6.33 0.37 15.97
N ALA A 38 -5.00 0.24 15.83
CA ALA A 38 -4.29 0.94 14.78
C ALA A 38 -4.81 0.48 13.42
N ILE A 39 -5.05 1.43 12.53
CA ILE A 39 -5.55 1.18 11.18
C ILE A 39 -4.36 1.20 10.25
N VAL A 40 -4.18 0.13 9.48
CA VAL A 40 -3.15 0.02 8.44
C VAL A 40 -3.84 0.08 7.09
N GLU A 41 -3.67 1.19 6.39
CA GLU A 41 -4.16 1.37 5.03
C GLU A 41 -3.06 1.05 4.03
N LEU A 42 -3.47 0.56 2.86
CA LEU A 42 -2.61 0.28 1.72
C LEU A 42 -3.04 1.17 0.54
N PRO A 43 -2.61 2.43 0.50
CA PRO A 43 -2.83 3.28 -0.67
C PRO A 43 -1.84 2.96 -1.77
N PHE A 44 -2.12 3.45 -2.97
CA PHE A 44 -1.20 3.42 -4.10
C PHE A 44 -1.08 4.80 -4.75
N VAL A 45 0.08 5.04 -5.35
CA VAL A 45 0.34 6.27 -6.11
C VAL A 45 -0.11 6.06 -7.55
N ASP A 46 -1.06 6.88 -8.01
CA ASP A 46 -1.38 7.09 -9.43
C ASP A 46 -1.09 8.56 -9.76
N LEU A 47 -0.46 8.79 -10.92
CA LEU A 47 -0.08 10.11 -11.44
C LEU A 47 -1.30 11.01 -11.69
N LEU A 48 -2.46 10.43 -11.99
CA LEU A 48 -3.70 11.15 -12.33
C LEU A 48 -4.64 11.30 -11.13
N PHE A 49 -4.65 10.33 -10.21
CA PHE A 49 -5.52 10.28 -9.05
C PHE A 49 -4.69 9.98 -7.78
N PRO A 50 -4.23 11.01 -7.07
CA PRO A 50 -3.43 10.80 -5.88
C PRO A 50 -4.26 10.18 -4.75
N ASP A 51 -3.74 9.08 -4.18
CA ASP A 51 -4.15 8.46 -2.90
C ASP A 51 -5.45 7.63 -2.92
N ASP A 52 -5.60 6.75 -3.91
CA ASP A 52 -6.65 5.73 -3.90
C ASP A 52 -6.29 4.57 -2.96
N LYS A 53 -7.26 4.12 -2.16
CA LYS A 53 -7.09 3.07 -1.16
C LYS A 53 -7.35 1.69 -1.77
N ALA A 54 -6.31 0.86 -1.85
CA ALA A 54 -6.45 -0.53 -2.34
C ALA A 54 -6.85 -1.53 -1.24
N GLY A 55 -6.44 -1.27 0.01
CA GLY A 55 -6.67 -2.18 1.13
C GLY A 55 -6.67 -1.48 2.48
N MET A 56 -7.21 -2.14 3.49
CA MET A 56 -7.22 -1.69 4.88
C MET A 56 -7.32 -2.88 5.82
N SER A 57 -6.57 -2.82 6.92
CA SER A 57 -6.71 -3.73 8.06
C SER A 57 -6.67 -2.94 9.36
N MET A 58 -7.08 -3.61 10.43
CA MET A 58 -6.96 -3.12 11.80
C MET A 58 -6.08 -4.11 12.59
N VAL A 59 -5.34 -3.59 13.58
CA VAL A 59 -4.57 -4.42 14.51
C VAL A 59 -5.46 -4.83 15.68
N ASP A 60 -5.66 -6.14 15.84
CA ASP A 60 -6.57 -6.69 16.84
C ASP A 60 -5.86 -7.07 18.16
N GLU A 61 -4.58 -7.40 18.09
CA GLU A 61 -3.80 -7.96 19.20
C GLU A 61 -2.64 -7.06 19.64
N GLU A 62 -2.21 -7.23 20.89
CA GLU A 62 -1.11 -6.46 21.47
C GLU A 62 0.26 -6.84 20.89
N ASP A 63 0.36 -7.97 20.20
CA ASP A 63 1.58 -8.31 19.46
C ASP A 63 1.84 -7.36 18.29
N GLY A 64 0.85 -6.54 17.90
CA GLY A 64 0.98 -5.53 16.85
C GLY A 64 0.99 -6.09 15.44
N ILE A 65 0.71 -7.39 15.25
CA ILE A 65 0.75 -8.01 13.94
C ILE A 65 -0.45 -7.53 13.11
N PHE A 66 -0.17 -7.10 11.88
CA PHE A 66 -1.19 -6.78 10.89
C PHE A 66 -1.00 -7.64 9.64
N LYS A 67 -2.11 -7.86 8.93
CA LYS A 67 -2.14 -8.49 7.62
C LYS A 67 -3.06 -7.65 6.76
N VAL A 68 -2.57 -7.15 5.63
CA VAL A 68 -3.37 -6.35 4.71
C VAL A 68 -3.17 -6.85 3.30
N GLU A 69 -4.25 -6.87 2.56
CA GLU A 69 -4.28 -7.22 1.15
C GLU A 69 -5.03 -6.16 0.37
N GLY A 70 -4.65 -5.98 -0.88
CA GLY A 70 -5.28 -5.03 -1.77
C GLY A 70 -4.76 -5.20 -3.18
N CYS A 71 -5.58 -4.82 -4.15
CA CYS A 71 -5.22 -4.80 -5.56
C CYS A 71 -5.43 -3.39 -6.09
N ALA A 72 -4.55 -2.99 -7.00
CA ALA A 72 -4.69 -1.74 -7.74
C ALA A 72 -4.36 -1.99 -9.20
N SER A 73 -4.83 -1.08 -10.06
CA SER A 73 -4.51 -1.09 -11.47
C SER A 73 -4.09 0.30 -11.87
N ASP A 74 -2.88 0.43 -12.39
CA ASP A 74 -2.36 1.68 -12.89
C ASP A 74 -2.23 1.61 -14.42
N PHE A 75 -2.48 2.73 -15.09
CA PHE A 75 -2.44 2.82 -16.54
C PHE A 75 -1.00 2.75 -17.04
N ASP A 76 -0.76 1.93 -18.06
CA ASP A 76 0.52 1.86 -18.74
C ASP A 76 0.68 3.11 -19.62
N TRP A 77 1.15 4.20 -19.02
CA TRP A 77 1.38 5.52 -19.61
C TRP A 77 2.16 5.52 -20.94
N LEU A 78 3.10 4.59 -21.12
CA LEU A 78 3.89 4.42 -22.36
C LEU A 78 3.38 3.26 -23.23
N GLY A 79 2.15 2.82 -23.01
CA GLY A 79 1.53 1.69 -23.69
C GLY A 79 2.11 0.34 -23.26
N PRO A 80 1.78 -0.76 -23.97
CA PRO A 80 2.11 -2.13 -23.55
C PRO A 80 3.61 -2.46 -23.51
N LEU A 81 4.49 -1.54 -23.94
CA LEU A 81 5.93 -1.73 -23.97
C LEU A 81 6.59 -1.48 -22.61
N LEU A 82 5.99 -0.65 -21.76
CA LEU A 82 6.49 -0.38 -20.41
C LEU A 82 5.32 -0.44 -19.44
N LYS A 83 5.29 -1.53 -18.67
CA LYS A 83 4.32 -1.71 -17.60
C LYS A 83 4.55 -0.69 -16.49
N ASN A 84 3.46 -0.13 -15.99
CA ASN A 84 3.45 0.73 -14.82
C ASN A 84 2.70 0.00 -13.69
N PRO A 85 3.34 -0.93 -12.96
CA PRO A 85 2.68 -1.58 -11.84
C PRO A 85 2.44 -0.56 -10.71
N PRO A 86 1.32 -0.68 -9.98
CA PRO A 86 1.00 0.24 -8.89
C PRO A 86 2.09 0.22 -7.81
N GLU A 87 2.40 1.39 -7.28
CA GLU A 87 3.36 1.57 -6.20
C GLU A 87 2.62 1.75 -4.87
N PHE A 88 2.63 0.71 -4.04
CA PHE A 88 1.94 0.68 -2.75
C PHE A 88 2.83 1.17 -1.62
N TYR A 89 2.19 1.75 -0.61
CA TYR A 89 2.83 2.14 0.64
C TYR A 89 1.86 1.92 1.81
N PHE A 90 2.33 2.11 3.05
CA PHE A 90 1.49 2.01 4.23
C PHE A 90 1.18 3.39 4.80
N LYS A 91 -0.08 3.55 5.20
CA LYS A 91 -0.54 4.70 5.97
C LYS A 91 -1.19 4.19 7.25
N ILE A 92 -0.56 4.50 8.38
CA ILE A 92 -0.88 3.90 9.67
C ILE A 92 -1.46 4.96 10.58
N ARG A 93 -2.71 4.79 11.00
CA ARG A 93 -3.38 5.68 11.97
C ARG A 93 -3.36 5.03 13.36
N HIS A 94 -2.85 5.74 14.36
CA HIS A 94 -2.59 5.16 15.69
C HIS A 94 -2.68 6.17 16.83
N SER A 95 -2.68 5.67 18.07
CA SER A 95 -2.68 6.47 19.31
C SER A 95 -1.49 6.13 20.24
N CYS A 96 -0.36 5.71 19.67
CA CYS A 96 0.82 5.34 20.45
C CYS A 96 1.32 6.46 21.38
N ASN A 97 1.48 7.69 20.87
CA ASN A 97 2.07 8.80 21.62
C ASN A 97 1.13 9.56 22.55
N GLY A 98 -0.18 9.35 22.46
CA GLY A 98 -1.18 10.08 23.21
C GLY A 98 -2.59 9.68 22.82
N ASP A 99 -3.60 10.30 23.42
CA ASP A 99 -5.01 9.99 23.11
C ASP A 99 -5.47 10.66 21.80
N LYS A 100 -4.62 11.51 21.22
CA LYS A 100 -4.81 12.07 19.89
C LYS A 100 -4.34 11.07 18.84
N GLU A 101 -5.16 10.88 17.82
CA GLU A 101 -4.79 10.08 16.65
C GLU A 101 -3.66 10.77 15.86
N GLU A 102 -2.69 9.96 15.46
CA GLU A 102 -1.54 10.33 14.66
C GLU A 102 -1.46 9.43 13.43
N GLU A 103 -0.78 9.91 12.40
CA GLU A 103 -0.61 9.19 11.14
C GLU A 103 0.88 9.03 10.83
N LYS A 104 1.28 7.83 10.43
CA LYS A 104 2.63 7.50 9.98
C LYS A 104 2.59 6.86 8.60
N THR A 105 3.31 7.46 7.66
CA THR A 105 3.49 6.93 6.30
C THR A 105 4.78 6.15 6.22
N VAL A 106 4.71 4.91 5.73
CA VAL A 106 5.87 4.01 5.63
C VAL A 106 5.96 3.44 4.22
N TYR A 107 7.15 3.55 3.64
CA TYR A 107 7.45 2.99 2.34
C TYR A 107 8.23 1.67 2.50
N PRO A 108 7.75 0.56 1.92
CA PRO A 108 8.52 -0.68 1.89
C PRO A 108 9.85 -0.47 1.17
N PRO A 109 10.95 -1.15 1.60
CA PRO A 109 12.22 -1.08 0.88
C PRO A 109 12.10 -1.59 -0.56
N ASP A 110 11.27 -2.62 -0.75
CA ASP A 110 10.90 -3.16 -2.05
C ASP A 110 9.40 -2.92 -2.30
N MET A 111 9.06 -1.80 -2.96
CA MET A 111 7.67 -1.44 -3.27
C MET A 111 6.97 -2.39 -4.26
N LYS A 112 7.70 -3.35 -4.87
CA LYS A 112 7.24 -4.20 -5.97
C LYS A 112 7.22 -5.68 -5.61
N VAL A 113 6.69 -5.99 -4.42
CA VAL A 113 6.43 -7.37 -3.99
C VAL A 113 4.95 -7.66 -4.17
N PHE A 114 4.63 -8.44 -5.21
CA PHE A 114 3.27 -8.80 -5.57
C PHE A 114 3.01 -10.29 -5.35
N VAL A 115 1.73 -10.65 -5.18
CA VAL A 115 1.32 -12.05 -5.04
C VAL A 115 1.84 -12.89 -6.22
N PRO A 116 2.27 -14.14 -5.98
CA PRO A 116 2.13 -14.93 -4.75
C PRO A 116 3.20 -14.68 -3.68
N LEU A 117 4.10 -13.71 -3.87
CA LEU A 117 5.06 -13.34 -2.83
C LEU A 117 4.38 -12.50 -1.75
N THR A 118 4.86 -12.63 -0.51
CA THR A 118 4.39 -11.85 0.62
C THR A 118 5.37 -10.73 0.92
N MET A 119 4.86 -9.52 1.14
CA MET A 119 5.66 -8.41 1.64
C MET A 119 5.71 -8.50 3.16
N ASP A 120 6.77 -9.11 3.69
CA ASP A 120 6.92 -9.46 5.12
C ASP A 120 8.14 -8.81 5.79
N HIS A 121 8.83 -7.88 5.12
CA HIS A 121 9.99 -7.17 5.65
C HIS A 121 9.76 -6.61 7.08
N PHE A 122 8.56 -6.07 7.32
CA PHE A 122 8.17 -5.45 8.60
C PHE A 122 7.81 -6.48 9.70
N MET A 123 7.92 -7.77 9.43
CA MET A 123 7.87 -8.81 10.48
C MET A 123 9.17 -8.83 11.28
N ASP A 124 10.31 -8.76 10.59
CA ASP A 124 11.65 -8.75 11.20
C ASP A 124 12.13 -7.33 11.54
N HIS A 125 11.52 -6.31 10.93
CA HIS A 125 11.81 -4.90 11.15
C HIS A 125 10.53 -4.15 11.55
N PRO A 126 10.07 -4.28 12.81
CA PRO A 126 8.80 -3.69 13.23
C PRO A 126 8.73 -2.19 12.97
N ILE A 127 7.54 -1.72 12.59
CA ILE A 127 7.28 -0.29 12.39
C ILE A 127 7.09 0.35 13.77
N GLU A 128 8.05 1.16 14.18
CA GLU A 128 8.00 1.91 15.44
C GLU A 128 7.08 3.12 15.30
N LEU A 129 6.02 3.17 16.12
CA LEU A 129 4.98 4.20 16.06
C LEU A 129 5.28 5.43 16.93
N ASP A 130 6.22 5.31 17.85
CA ASP A 130 6.61 6.38 18.77
C ASP A 130 7.68 7.33 18.20
N ASP A 131 8.21 7.02 17.02
CA ASP A 131 9.18 7.83 16.30
C ASP A 131 8.50 8.79 15.30
N PHE A 132 8.86 10.08 15.42
CA PHE A 132 8.33 11.19 14.60
C PHE A 132 9.09 11.43 13.28
N TYR A 133 9.91 10.49 12.84
CA TYR A 133 10.67 10.58 11.59
C TYR A 133 9.92 9.97 10.41
#